data_AF-A0A150PWD6-F1
#
_entry.id   AF-A0A150PWD6-F1
#
_cell.length_a   1.000
_cell.length_b   1.000
_cell.length_c   1.000
_cell.angle_alpha   90.00
_cell.angle_beta   90.00
_cell.angle_gamma   90.00
#
_symmetry.space_group_name_H-M   'P 1'
#
loop_
_entity.id
_entity.type
_entity.pdbx_description
1 polymer ?
#
loop_
_entity_poly.entity_id
_entity_poly.type
_entity_poly.pdbx_seq_one_letter_code
_entity_poly.pdbx_strand_id
1 'polypeptide(L)'
;MLTLNIWNRHDPWEARLDLIRKGVRELAPDVVGLQEVMWYEGRSLADSIAEGLGYEVAFGPAHDLGGGVLFGNAVLSRWPVARSQAFPLPTGETDEKRSLLFTELASPRGVLPFFVTHLNWKFHHGAVREAQVAAVAEIVMREAPMEGLPPVVVGDFNAQPEATEIRFMKGLHALNQKSVYFADTFDQTGKGPGFTFDPVRNPFAAVTNEYPRRIDYIFVRGPDKQGRGK
;
A
#
# COMPACT_ATOMS: atom_id res chain seq x y z
N MET A 1 -6.72 10.69 1.60
CA MET A 1 -6.19 9.32 1.76
C MET A 1 -4.71 9.42 2.09
N LEU A 2 -4.17 8.44 2.81
CA LEU A 2 -2.77 8.38 3.21
C LEU A 2 -2.25 6.96 2.94
N THR A 3 -0.98 6.82 2.57
CA THR A 3 -0.25 5.56 2.63
C THR A 3 1.04 5.75 3.39
N LEU A 4 1.42 4.77 4.21
CA LEU A 4 2.63 4.82 5.03
C LEU A 4 3.16 3.42 5.32
N ASN A 5 4.40 3.16 4.90
CA ASN A 5 5.19 2.07 5.46
C ASN A 5 5.64 2.48 6.87
N ILE A 6 5.19 1.74 7.90
CA ILE A 6 5.43 2.11 9.30
C ILE A 6 6.76 1.58 9.85
N TRP A 7 7.56 0.91 9.02
CA TRP A 7 8.84 0.31 9.41
C TRP A 7 8.71 -0.58 10.65
N ASN A 8 7.63 -1.38 10.65
CA ASN A 8 7.27 -2.35 11.68
C ASN A 8 7.50 -1.83 13.12
N ARG A 9 8.02 -2.69 14.00
CA ARG A 9 8.29 -2.39 15.42
C ARG A 9 9.75 -1.98 15.68
N HIS A 10 10.52 -1.58 14.67
CA HIS A 10 11.90 -1.12 14.90
C HIS A 10 11.98 0.08 15.86
N ASP A 11 13.03 0.14 16.66
CA ASP A 11 13.21 1.24 17.60
C ASP A 11 13.49 2.58 16.90
N PRO A 12 13.02 3.71 17.46
CA PRO A 12 12.30 3.85 18.74
C PRO A 12 10.77 3.80 18.55
N TRP A 13 10.15 2.61 18.63
CA TRP A 13 8.73 2.42 18.24
C TRP A 13 7.77 3.33 19.00
N GLU A 14 7.89 3.47 20.32
CA GLU A 14 6.94 4.28 21.10
C GLU A 14 6.96 5.76 20.69
N ALA A 15 8.16 6.33 20.47
CA ALA A 15 8.30 7.71 20.00
C ALA A 15 7.77 7.86 18.55
N ARG A 16 7.99 6.85 17.70
CA ARG A 16 7.45 6.83 16.33
C ARG A 16 5.94 6.72 16.32
N LEU A 17 5.36 5.89 17.19
CA LEU A 17 3.92 5.70 17.32
C LEU A 17 3.23 7.03 17.64
N ASP A 18 3.76 7.81 18.58
CA ASP A 18 3.24 9.14 18.90
C ASP A 18 3.27 10.09 17.70
N LEU A 19 4.38 10.09 16.95
CA LEU A 19 4.53 10.90 15.74
C LEU A 19 3.58 10.46 14.62
N ILE A 20 3.43 9.15 14.40
CA ILE A 20 2.49 8.59 13.43
C ILE A 20 1.06 9.00 13.78
N ARG A 21 0.65 8.82 15.04
CA ARG A 21 -0.68 9.20 15.54
C ARG A 21 -0.93 10.69 15.42
N LYS A 22 0.07 11.52 15.72
CA LYS A 22 0.01 12.98 15.51
C LYS A 22 -0.20 13.31 14.03
N GLY A 23 0.60 12.74 13.14
CA GLY A 23 0.50 12.97 11.69
C GLY A 23 -0.87 12.53 11.12
N VAL A 24 -1.38 11.36 11.52
CA VAL A 24 -2.72 10.90 11.12
C VAL A 24 -3.80 11.87 11.61
N ARG A 25 -3.70 12.37 12.84
CA ARG A 25 -4.67 13.34 13.38
C ARG A 25 -4.62 14.67 12.62
N GLU A 26 -3.43 15.19 12.33
CA GLU A 26 -3.23 16.48 11.65
C GLU A 26 -3.64 16.43 10.18
N LEU A 27 -3.29 15.37 9.46
CA LEU A 27 -3.67 15.17 8.06
C LEU A 27 -5.14 14.77 7.91
N ALA A 28 -5.74 14.23 8.98
CA ALA A 28 -7.13 13.81 9.05
C ALA A 28 -7.63 12.98 7.83
N PRO A 29 -6.88 11.96 7.35
CA PRO A 29 -7.28 11.21 6.16
C PRO A 29 -8.54 10.37 6.43
N ASP A 30 -9.43 10.22 5.45
CA ASP A 30 -10.58 9.32 5.61
C ASP A 30 -10.18 7.84 5.64
N VAL A 31 -9.15 7.49 4.86
CA VAL A 31 -8.63 6.13 4.71
C VAL A 31 -7.10 6.16 4.70
N VAL A 32 -6.48 5.23 5.42
CA VAL A 32 -5.02 5.04 5.50
C VAL A 32 -4.68 3.61 5.10
N GLY A 33 -3.73 3.43 4.18
CA GLY A 33 -3.09 2.15 3.92
C GLY A 33 -1.74 2.05 4.61
N LEU A 34 -1.54 1.02 5.42
CA LEU A 34 -0.31 0.79 6.18
C LEU A 34 0.41 -0.46 5.68
N GLN A 35 1.72 -0.37 5.53
CA GLN A 35 2.62 -1.47 5.19
C GLN A 35 3.56 -1.78 6.36
N GLU A 36 4.10 -3.00 6.39
CA GLU A 36 4.95 -3.51 7.48
C GLU A 36 4.25 -3.58 8.85
N VAL A 37 2.96 -3.89 8.83
CA VAL A 37 2.18 -4.03 10.06
C VAL A 37 2.43 -5.41 10.66
N MET A 38 2.87 -5.45 11.91
CA MET A 38 2.93 -6.68 12.69
C MET A 38 1.64 -6.89 13.47
N TRP A 39 1.24 -8.15 13.61
CA TRP A 39 0.21 -8.62 14.52
C TRP A 39 0.82 -9.66 15.45
N TYR A 40 0.60 -9.51 16.74
CA TYR A 40 1.06 -10.42 17.78
C TYR A 40 0.20 -10.21 19.04
N GLU A 41 0.09 -11.23 19.89
CA GLU A 41 -0.63 -11.14 21.17
C GLU A 41 -2.08 -10.63 21.04
N GLY A 42 -2.76 -10.96 19.93
CA GLY A 42 -4.16 -10.60 19.71
C GLY A 42 -4.39 -9.21 19.11
N ARG A 43 -3.33 -8.43 18.82
CA ARG A 43 -3.44 -7.05 18.34
C ARG A 43 -2.44 -6.73 17.23
N SER A 44 -2.82 -5.86 16.30
CA SER A 44 -1.92 -5.31 15.28
C SER A 44 -1.32 -3.96 15.70
N LEU A 45 -0.16 -3.60 15.15
CA LEU A 45 0.37 -2.24 15.30
C LEU A 45 -0.60 -1.18 14.74
N ALA A 46 -1.45 -1.54 13.78
CA ALA A 46 -2.47 -0.67 13.23
C ALA A 46 -3.55 -0.32 14.27
N ASP A 47 -3.92 -1.25 15.16
CA ASP A 47 -4.83 -0.97 16.27
C ASP A 47 -4.25 0.08 17.23
N SER A 48 -2.96 -0.01 17.54
CA SER A 48 -2.25 0.98 18.36
C SER A 48 -2.21 2.35 17.69
N ILE A 49 -2.05 2.40 16.35
CA ILE A 49 -2.12 3.66 15.61
C ILE A 49 -3.55 4.23 15.61
N ALA A 50 -4.58 3.38 15.47
CA ALA A 50 -5.97 3.80 15.39
C ALA A 50 -6.61 4.19 16.74
N GLU A 51 -6.00 3.77 17.86
CA GLU A 51 -6.57 3.90 19.20
C GLU A 51 -7.01 5.33 19.51
N GLY A 52 -8.30 5.55 19.78
CA GLY A 52 -8.84 6.88 20.08
C GLY A 52 -8.86 7.87 18.90
N LEU A 53 -8.58 7.44 17.66
CA LEU A 53 -8.65 8.27 16.45
C LEU A 53 -9.94 8.06 15.64
N GLY A 54 -10.77 7.08 16.01
CA GLY A 54 -12.06 6.82 15.35
C GLY A 54 -11.95 6.12 13.99
N TYR A 55 -10.93 5.28 13.82
CA TYR A 55 -10.79 4.44 12.62
C TYR A 55 -11.15 2.99 12.95
N GLU A 56 -11.88 2.33 12.05
CA GLU A 56 -11.95 0.87 11.98
C GLU A 56 -10.66 0.33 11.36
N VAL A 57 -10.22 -0.84 11.83
CA VAL A 57 -8.97 -1.49 11.44
C VAL A 57 -9.30 -2.77 10.69
N ALA A 58 -8.73 -2.95 9.51
CA ALA A 58 -8.67 -4.24 8.83
C ALA A 58 -7.22 -4.66 8.64
N PHE A 59 -6.84 -5.82 9.19
CA PHE A 59 -5.51 -6.38 9.03
C PHE A 59 -5.53 -7.53 8.01
N GLY A 60 -4.55 -7.53 7.11
CA GLY A 60 -4.36 -8.55 6.08
C GLY A 60 -2.97 -9.17 6.18
N PRO A 61 -2.83 -10.43 6.64
CA PRO A 61 -1.52 -11.07 6.75
C PRO A 61 -0.88 -11.30 5.36
N ALA A 62 0.44 -11.29 5.34
CA ALA A 62 1.28 -11.62 4.19
C ALA A 62 2.22 -12.78 4.50
N HIS A 63 2.83 -12.75 5.69
CA HIS A 63 3.82 -13.73 6.13
C HIS A 63 3.60 -14.08 7.60
N ASP A 64 3.57 -15.39 7.90
CA ASP A 64 3.72 -15.88 9.27
C ASP A 64 5.22 -15.95 9.60
N LEU A 65 5.65 -15.17 10.60
CA LEU A 65 7.04 -15.10 11.06
C LEU A 65 7.35 -16.14 12.16
N GLY A 66 6.38 -16.97 12.52
CA GLY A 66 6.46 -17.92 13.61
C GLY A 66 6.15 -17.28 14.98
N GLY A 67 5.95 -18.12 15.99
CA GLY A 67 5.70 -17.67 17.37
C GLY A 67 4.40 -16.87 17.55
N GLY A 68 3.43 -17.02 16.65
CA GLY A 68 2.17 -16.26 16.69
C GLY A 68 2.31 -14.82 16.15
N VAL A 69 3.41 -14.51 15.46
CA VAL A 69 3.65 -13.20 14.86
C VAL A 69 3.31 -13.24 13.37
N LEU A 70 2.39 -12.38 12.95
CA LEU A 70 2.05 -12.19 11.54
C LEU A 70 2.58 -10.83 11.06
N PHE A 71 3.02 -10.78 9.82
CA PHE A 71 3.44 -9.58 9.12
C PHE A 71 2.55 -9.35 7.91
N GLY A 72 2.15 -8.11 7.65
CA GLY A 72 1.30 -7.79 6.50
C GLY A 72 0.98 -6.31 6.37
N ASN A 73 -0.22 -6.06 5.86
CA ASN A 73 -0.74 -4.72 5.59
C ASN A 73 -1.97 -4.46 6.44
N ALA A 74 -2.32 -3.19 6.63
CA ALA A 74 -3.58 -2.81 7.27
C ALA A 74 -4.26 -1.64 6.58
N VAL A 75 -5.57 -1.54 6.77
CA VAL A 75 -6.37 -0.37 6.42
C VAL A 75 -6.92 0.25 7.70
N LEU A 76 -6.78 1.55 7.83
CA LEU A 76 -7.53 2.36 8.79
C LEU A 76 -8.60 3.13 8.03
N SER A 77 -9.87 3.00 8.42
CA SER A 77 -10.98 3.68 7.74
C SER A 77 -11.88 4.40 8.74
N ARG A 78 -12.24 5.66 8.47
CA ARG A 78 -13.32 6.35 9.21
C ARG A 78 -14.71 5.83 8.84
N TRP A 79 -14.79 5.05 7.76
CA TRP A 79 -16.02 4.46 7.26
C TRP A 79 -16.05 2.96 7.57
N PRO A 80 -17.24 2.36 7.75
CA PRO A 80 -17.36 0.94 8.03
C PRO A 80 -16.64 0.08 6.99
N VAL A 81 -15.88 -0.91 7.47
CA VAL A 81 -15.26 -1.94 6.63
C VAL A 81 -16.31 -3.04 6.38
N ALA A 82 -16.98 -2.97 5.23
CA ALA A 82 -18.05 -3.91 4.88
C ALA A 82 -17.51 -5.31 4.52
N ARG A 83 -16.33 -5.36 3.91
CA ARG A 83 -15.63 -6.59 3.53
C ARG A 83 -14.13 -6.36 3.62
N SER A 84 -13.37 -7.37 4.04
CA SER A 84 -11.91 -7.39 3.94
C SER A 84 -11.39 -8.76 3.53
N GLN A 85 -10.34 -8.80 2.73
CA GLN A 85 -9.72 -10.03 2.25
C GLN A 85 -8.25 -9.82 1.89
N ALA A 86 -7.36 -10.67 2.39
CA ALA A 86 -5.96 -10.69 1.98
C ALA A 86 -5.74 -11.71 0.86
N PHE A 87 -5.00 -11.32 -0.17
CA PHE A 87 -4.60 -12.18 -1.28
C PHE A 87 -3.07 -12.35 -1.27
N PRO A 88 -2.55 -13.57 -1.21
CA PRO A 88 -1.11 -13.79 -1.34
C PRO A 88 -0.65 -13.37 -2.75
N LEU A 89 0.51 -12.72 -2.82
CA LEU A 89 1.15 -12.36 -4.08
C LEU A 89 2.25 -13.38 -4.44
N PRO A 90 2.57 -13.55 -5.73
CA PRO A 90 3.66 -14.40 -6.17
C PRO A 90 4.96 -14.12 -5.41
N THR A 91 5.53 -15.15 -4.81
CA THR A 91 6.77 -15.04 -4.03
C THR A 91 8.00 -15.27 -4.91
N GLY A 92 7.87 -16.07 -5.97
CA GLY A 92 8.98 -16.41 -6.87
C GLY A 92 10.05 -17.21 -6.14
N GLU A 93 11.32 -16.87 -6.36
CA GLU A 93 12.49 -17.51 -5.74
C GLU A 93 12.83 -16.95 -4.35
N THR A 94 11.97 -16.11 -3.78
CA THR A 94 12.19 -15.50 -2.46
C THR A 94 11.44 -16.25 -1.38
N ASP A 95 11.88 -16.12 -0.13
CA ASP A 95 11.10 -16.55 1.04
C ASP A 95 10.19 -15.44 1.60
N GLU A 96 10.24 -14.25 1.00
CA GLU A 96 9.52 -13.07 1.48
C GLU A 96 8.10 -13.01 0.94
N LYS A 97 7.18 -13.66 1.64
CA LYS A 97 5.76 -13.66 1.28
C LYS A 97 5.16 -12.26 1.40
N ARG A 98 4.51 -11.81 0.33
CA ARG A 98 3.80 -10.52 0.23
C ARG A 98 2.32 -10.76 -0.03
N SER A 99 1.48 -9.79 0.32
CA SER A 99 0.04 -9.85 0.06
C SER A 99 -0.53 -8.51 -0.38
N LEU A 100 -1.71 -8.57 -1.01
CA LEU A 100 -2.59 -7.46 -1.28
C LEU A 100 -3.78 -7.55 -0.32
N LEU A 101 -3.99 -6.53 0.51
CA LEU A 101 -5.19 -6.41 1.33
C LEU A 101 -6.25 -5.63 0.56
N PHE A 102 -7.40 -6.25 0.32
CA PHE A 102 -8.60 -5.64 -0.24
C PHE A 102 -9.60 -5.30 0.86
N THR A 103 -10.23 -4.14 0.76
CA THR A 103 -11.36 -3.72 1.60
C THR A 103 -12.45 -3.05 0.78
N GLU A 104 -13.71 -3.28 1.15
CA GLU A 104 -14.86 -2.49 0.71
C GLU A 104 -15.26 -1.54 1.81
N LEU A 105 -15.11 -0.24 1.55
CA LEU A 105 -15.36 0.81 2.54
C LEU A 105 -16.68 1.51 2.23
N ALA A 106 -17.61 1.52 3.19
CA ALA A 106 -18.92 2.13 3.03
C ALA A 106 -18.85 3.68 3.13
N SER A 107 -18.30 4.32 2.09
CA SER A 107 -18.11 5.77 2.06
C SER A 107 -19.43 6.54 1.87
N PRO A 108 -19.48 7.83 2.24
CA PRO A 108 -20.63 8.69 1.93
C PRO A 108 -20.96 8.82 0.43
N ARG A 109 -20.04 8.42 -0.47
CA ARG A 109 -20.22 8.47 -1.93
C ARG A 109 -20.49 7.10 -2.56
N GLY A 110 -20.71 6.07 -1.74
CA GLY A 110 -20.88 4.68 -2.16
C GLY A 110 -19.73 3.79 -1.71
N VAL A 111 -19.80 2.50 -2.06
CA VAL A 111 -18.75 1.55 -1.70
C VAL A 111 -17.46 1.89 -2.44
N LEU A 112 -16.38 2.13 -1.69
CA LEU A 112 -15.04 2.35 -2.22
C LEU A 112 -14.23 1.06 -2.13
N PRO A 113 -13.82 0.46 -3.25
CA PRO A 113 -12.83 -0.59 -3.27
C PRO A 113 -11.44 -0.02 -2.98
N PHE A 114 -10.83 -0.42 -1.88
CA PHE A 114 -9.54 0.08 -1.42
C PHE A 114 -8.56 -1.07 -1.20
N PHE A 115 -7.36 -0.93 -1.76
CA PHE A 115 -6.34 -1.95 -1.76
C PHE A 115 -5.02 -1.43 -1.20
N VAL A 116 -4.34 -2.22 -0.38
CA VAL A 116 -3.03 -1.91 0.19
C VAL A 116 -2.05 -3.05 -0.11
N THR A 117 -0.87 -2.72 -0.61
CA THR A 117 0.19 -3.71 -0.87
C THR A 117 1.56 -3.26 -0.39
N HIS A 118 2.48 -4.21 -0.28
CA HIS A 118 3.90 -3.97 -0.07
C HIS A 118 4.67 -4.99 -0.92
N LEU A 119 5.30 -4.55 -2.01
CA LEU A 119 6.01 -5.42 -2.94
C LEU A 119 7.41 -5.79 -2.44
N ASN A 120 8.02 -6.79 -3.08
CA ASN A 120 9.37 -7.25 -2.74
C ASN A 120 10.44 -6.16 -2.89
N TRP A 121 11.29 -5.97 -1.88
CA TRP A 121 12.21 -4.83 -1.78
C TRP A 121 13.55 -4.99 -2.50
N LYS A 122 14.04 -6.22 -2.67
CA LYS A 122 15.38 -6.48 -3.23
C LYS A 122 15.50 -5.95 -4.66
N PHE A 123 16.49 -5.10 -4.92
CA PHE A 123 16.67 -4.45 -6.23
C PHE A 123 16.72 -5.43 -7.41
N HIS A 124 17.51 -6.49 -7.29
CA HIS A 124 17.74 -7.47 -8.36
C HIS A 124 16.57 -8.47 -8.55
N HIS A 125 15.50 -8.34 -7.76
CA HIS A 125 14.30 -9.17 -7.86
C HIS A 125 13.19 -8.48 -8.68
N GLY A 126 13.55 -7.77 -9.76
CA GLY A 126 12.58 -7.10 -10.63
C GLY A 126 11.52 -8.05 -11.19
N ALA A 127 11.91 -9.25 -11.64
CA ALA A 127 10.98 -10.25 -12.15
C ALA A 127 9.92 -10.69 -11.09
N VAL A 128 10.30 -10.74 -9.81
CA VAL A 128 9.36 -11.03 -8.72
C VAL A 128 8.35 -9.90 -8.59
N ARG A 129 8.81 -8.64 -8.55
CA ARG A 129 7.92 -7.49 -8.47
C ARG A 129 7.02 -7.35 -9.72
N GLU A 130 7.51 -7.66 -10.92
CA GLU A 130 6.72 -7.71 -12.15
C GLU A 130 5.58 -8.74 -12.05
N ALA A 131 5.86 -9.94 -11.54
CA ALA A 131 4.83 -10.95 -11.28
C ALA A 131 3.83 -10.47 -10.21
N GLN A 132 4.31 -9.82 -9.15
CA GLN A 132 3.47 -9.30 -8.08
C GLN A 132 2.54 -8.18 -8.58
N VAL A 133 3.04 -7.20 -9.33
CA VAL A 133 2.21 -6.09 -9.82
C VAL A 133 1.19 -6.55 -10.86
N ALA A 134 1.54 -7.53 -11.70
CA ALA A 134 0.59 -8.16 -12.61
C ALA A 134 -0.54 -8.86 -11.85
N ALA A 135 -0.21 -9.58 -10.76
CA ALA A 135 -1.20 -10.20 -9.89
C ALA A 135 -2.07 -9.16 -9.16
N VAL A 136 -1.49 -8.06 -8.67
CA VAL A 136 -2.24 -6.95 -8.06
C VAL A 136 -3.27 -6.41 -9.05
N ALA A 137 -2.86 -6.12 -10.27
CA ALA A 137 -3.76 -5.60 -11.30
C ALA A 137 -4.89 -6.58 -11.65
N GLU A 138 -4.58 -7.87 -11.78
CA GLU A 138 -5.59 -8.92 -12.02
C GLU A 138 -6.61 -9.03 -10.89
N ILE A 139 -6.15 -9.03 -9.63
CA ILE A 139 -7.02 -9.10 -8.46
C ILE A 139 -7.91 -7.87 -8.39
N VAL A 140 -7.37 -6.66 -8.61
CA VAL A 140 -8.17 -5.43 -8.61
C VAL A 140 -9.25 -5.46 -9.69
N MET A 141 -8.93 -5.95 -10.90
CA MET A 141 -9.90 -6.08 -11.98
C MET A 141 -11.01 -7.09 -11.66
N ARG A 142 -10.68 -8.17 -10.93
CA ARG A 142 -11.62 -9.22 -10.52
C ARG A 142 -12.51 -8.79 -9.36
N GLU A 143 -11.94 -8.25 -8.29
CA GLU A 143 -12.65 -7.92 -7.06
C GLU A 143 -13.40 -6.58 -7.14
N ALA A 144 -12.98 -5.68 -8.03
CA ALA A 144 -13.53 -4.34 -8.13
C ALA A 144 -13.81 -3.93 -9.59
N PRO A 145 -14.81 -4.54 -10.24
CA PRO A 145 -15.26 -4.13 -11.57
C PRO A 145 -15.73 -2.67 -11.55
N MET A 146 -15.59 -1.95 -12.67
CA MET A 146 -15.90 -0.50 -12.77
C MET A 146 -17.41 -0.22 -12.87
N GLU A 147 -18.17 -0.66 -11.87
CA GLU A 147 -19.60 -0.39 -11.73
C GLU A 147 -19.87 0.67 -10.63
N GLY A 148 -18.96 0.79 -9.66
CA GLY A 148 -19.05 1.71 -8.52
C GLY A 148 -18.01 2.83 -8.54
N LEU A 149 -17.52 3.23 -7.36
CA LEU A 149 -16.39 4.16 -7.26
C LEU A 149 -15.13 3.52 -7.85
N PRO A 150 -14.24 4.32 -8.48
CA PRO A 150 -13.00 3.80 -9.02
C PRO A 150 -12.13 3.19 -7.92
N PRO A 151 -11.62 1.95 -8.10
CA PRO A 151 -10.72 1.31 -7.15
C PRO A 151 -9.48 2.14 -6.86
N VAL A 152 -9.07 2.18 -5.60
CA VAL A 152 -7.83 2.83 -5.16
C VAL A 152 -6.84 1.76 -4.71
N VAL A 153 -5.61 1.84 -5.21
CA VAL A 153 -4.51 0.96 -4.82
C VAL A 153 -3.41 1.81 -4.22
N VAL A 154 -3.00 1.52 -2.99
CA VAL A 154 -1.92 2.22 -2.32
C VAL A 154 -0.86 1.26 -1.84
N GLY A 155 0.36 1.77 -1.60
CA GLY A 155 1.38 0.97 -0.97
C GLY A 155 2.79 1.37 -1.30
N ASP A 156 3.71 0.64 -0.66
CA ASP A 156 5.12 0.63 -0.98
C ASP A 156 5.36 -0.40 -2.09
N PHE A 157 5.62 0.09 -3.30
CA PHE A 157 5.88 -0.75 -4.46
C PHE A 157 7.35 -1.15 -4.58
N ASN A 158 8.23 -0.60 -3.72
CA ASN A 158 9.68 -0.80 -3.78
C ASN A 158 10.29 -0.57 -5.17
N ALA A 159 9.63 0.25 -5.99
CA ALA A 159 9.95 0.46 -7.39
C ALA A 159 9.86 1.95 -7.69
N GLN A 160 10.83 2.47 -8.46
CA GLN A 160 10.85 3.88 -8.86
C GLN A 160 9.87 4.15 -10.01
N PRO A 161 9.51 5.42 -10.30
CA PRO A 161 8.56 5.75 -11.36
C PRO A 161 8.94 5.21 -12.75
N GLU A 162 10.22 5.03 -13.01
CA GLU A 162 10.78 4.54 -14.27
C GLU A 162 10.81 3.00 -14.36
N ALA A 163 10.61 2.31 -13.24
CA ALA A 163 10.67 0.86 -13.18
C ALA A 163 9.49 0.20 -13.92
N THR A 164 9.70 -1.04 -14.40
CA THR A 164 8.71 -1.79 -15.20
C THR A 164 7.35 -1.83 -14.53
N GLU A 165 7.33 -2.04 -13.21
CA GLU A 165 6.14 -2.26 -12.42
C GLU A 165 5.25 -1.02 -12.36
N ILE A 166 5.87 0.15 -12.14
CA ILE A 166 5.17 1.42 -12.08
C ILE A 166 4.73 1.85 -13.49
N ARG A 167 5.58 1.64 -14.49
CA ARG A 167 5.20 1.89 -15.89
C ARG A 167 4.04 1.01 -16.33
N PHE A 168 4.00 -0.25 -15.90
CA PHE A 168 2.88 -1.16 -16.17
C PHE A 168 1.59 -0.65 -15.52
N MET A 169 1.61 -0.26 -14.23
CA MET A 169 0.44 0.32 -13.56
C MET A 169 -0.07 1.58 -14.27
N LYS A 170 0.85 2.41 -14.78
CA LYS A 170 0.53 3.64 -15.53
C LYS A 170 0.15 3.42 -16.99
N GLY A 171 0.11 2.18 -17.48
CA GLY A 171 -0.18 1.87 -18.89
C GLY A 171 0.92 2.26 -19.88
N LEU A 172 2.13 2.55 -19.39
CA LEU A 172 3.33 2.92 -20.16
C LEU A 172 4.23 1.72 -20.49
N HIS A 173 3.81 0.52 -20.08
CA HIS A 173 4.46 -0.75 -20.36
C HIS A 173 3.43 -1.89 -20.30
N ALA A 174 3.66 -2.97 -21.04
CA ALA A 174 2.82 -4.16 -21.01
C ALA A 174 3.56 -5.31 -20.33
N LEU A 175 2.87 -6.06 -19.48
CA LEU A 175 3.38 -7.30 -18.87
C LEU A 175 2.44 -8.44 -19.25
N ASN A 176 3.01 -9.59 -19.62
CA ASN A 176 2.23 -10.79 -20.00
C ASN A 176 1.17 -10.49 -21.08
N GLN A 177 1.52 -9.68 -22.08
CA GLN A 177 0.64 -9.24 -23.17
C GLN A 177 -0.62 -8.46 -22.71
N LYS A 178 -0.63 -7.99 -21.46
CA LYS A 178 -1.70 -7.16 -20.89
C LYS A 178 -1.16 -5.77 -20.56
N SER A 179 -2.04 -4.78 -20.63
CA SER A 179 -1.81 -3.43 -20.12
C SER A 179 -2.98 -3.05 -19.22
N VAL A 180 -2.70 -2.24 -18.22
CA VAL A 180 -3.68 -1.67 -17.30
C VAL A 180 -3.44 -0.18 -17.18
N TYR A 181 -4.40 0.55 -16.64
CA TYR A 181 -4.22 1.97 -16.39
C TYR A 181 -4.76 2.36 -15.01
N PHE A 182 -3.85 2.90 -14.22
CA PHE A 182 -4.08 3.51 -12.94
C PHE A 182 -3.37 4.87 -12.92
N ALA A 183 -4.11 5.92 -12.61
CA ALA A 183 -3.56 7.26 -12.44
C ALA A 183 -2.72 7.33 -11.16
N ASP A 184 -1.43 7.63 -11.28
CA ASP A 184 -0.54 7.97 -10.16
C ASP A 184 -0.89 9.37 -9.66
N THR A 185 -1.52 9.49 -8.49
CA THR A 185 -2.01 10.79 -8.00
C THR A 185 -0.87 11.77 -7.76
N PHE A 186 0.33 11.29 -7.38
CA PHE A 186 1.48 12.17 -7.15
C PHE A 186 2.06 12.66 -8.48
N ASP A 187 2.09 11.82 -9.52
CA ASP A 187 2.50 12.24 -10.87
C ASP A 187 1.55 13.31 -11.44
N GLN A 188 0.25 13.23 -11.13
CA GLN A 188 -0.75 14.19 -11.61
C GLN A 188 -0.77 15.51 -10.83
N THR A 189 -0.51 15.48 -9.53
CA THR A 189 -0.78 16.64 -8.64
C THR A 189 0.35 16.99 -7.67
N GLY A 190 1.34 16.11 -7.54
CA GLY A 190 2.47 16.25 -6.64
C GLY A 190 3.42 17.36 -7.08
N LYS A 191 4.33 17.73 -6.16
CA LYS A 191 5.35 18.75 -6.40
C LYS A 191 6.72 18.22 -5.99
N GLY A 192 7.74 18.56 -6.77
CA GLY A 192 9.11 18.13 -6.52
C GLY A 192 9.33 16.64 -6.76
N PRO A 193 10.44 16.07 -6.27
CA PRO A 193 10.82 14.69 -6.59
C PRO A 193 9.94 13.63 -5.90
N GLY A 194 9.26 13.99 -4.81
CA GLY A 194 8.36 13.09 -4.10
C GLY A 194 9.04 11.90 -3.42
N PHE A 195 10.29 12.05 -2.98
CA PHE A 195 10.99 10.98 -2.28
C PHE A 195 10.23 10.55 -1.02
N THR A 196 10.00 9.26 -0.90
CA THR A 196 9.34 8.62 0.25
C THR A 196 10.29 7.70 1.01
N PHE A 197 11.35 7.25 0.33
CA PHE A 197 12.53 6.64 0.93
C PHE A 197 13.74 7.54 0.69
N ASP A 198 14.25 8.18 1.74
CA ASP A 198 15.33 9.18 1.64
C ASP A 198 16.44 8.91 2.66
N PRO A 199 17.44 8.05 2.33
CA PRO A 199 18.57 7.75 3.21
C PRO A 199 19.48 8.95 3.50
N VAL A 200 19.38 10.03 2.72
CA VAL A 200 20.17 11.26 2.94
C VAL A 200 19.59 12.06 4.10
N ARG A 201 18.27 12.06 4.25
CA ARG A 201 17.56 12.84 5.28
C ARG A 201 17.00 11.99 6.43
N ASN A 202 16.83 10.70 6.22
CA ASN A 202 16.34 9.77 7.23
C ASN A 202 17.52 8.94 7.79
N PRO A 203 17.97 9.21 9.03
CA PRO A 203 19.10 8.48 9.63
C PRO A 203 18.80 6.99 9.85
N PHE A 204 17.53 6.60 9.95
CA PHE A 204 17.14 5.19 10.06
C PHE A 204 17.27 4.45 8.73
N ALA A 205 17.11 5.16 7.61
CA ALA A 205 17.32 4.60 6.27
C ALA A 205 18.78 4.73 5.80
N ALA A 206 19.57 5.63 6.40
CA ALA A 206 20.98 5.87 6.01
C ALA A 206 21.85 4.60 6.01
N VAL A 207 21.50 3.62 6.84
CA VAL A 207 22.21 2.32 6.93
C VAL A 207 22.15 1.50 5.64
N THR A 208 21.20 1.76 4.74
CA THR A 208 21.11 1.03 3.47
C THR A 208 22.12 1.52 2.44
N ASN A 209 22.69 2.73 2.62
CA ASN A 209 23.61 3.37 1.69
C ASN A 209 23.05 3.47 0.26
N GLU A 210 21.76 3.76 0.14
CA GLU A 210 21.05 3.93 -1.12
C GLU A 210 20.78 5.41 -1.45
N TYR A 211 20.48 5.68 -2.72
CA TYR A 211 20.00 6.99 -3.14
C TYR A 211 18.52 7.21 -2.75
N PRO A 212 18.07 8.46 -2.57
CA PRO A 212 16.66 8.78 -2.35
C PRO A 212 15.78 8.34 -3.52
N ARG A 213 14.59 7.79 -3.22
CA ARG A 213 13.65 7.23 -4.19
C ARG A 213 12.21 7.54 -3.80
N ARG A 214 11.34 7.65 -4.81
CA ARG A 214 9.89 7.59 -4.63
C ARG A 214 9.46 6.15 -4.88
N ILE A 215 9.00 5.47 -3.84
CA ILE A 215 8.58 4.06 -3.90
C ILE A 215 7.17 3.81 -3.37
N ASP A 216 6.55 4.83 -2.75
CA ASP A 216 5.19 4.76 -2.25
C ASP A 216 4.23 5.49 -3.19
N TYR A 217 3.08 4.86 -3.45
CA TYR A 217 2.14 5.31 -4.45
C TYR A 217 0.69 5.29 -3.94
N ILE A 218 -0.10 6.22 -4.46
CA ILE A 218 -1.56 6.17 -4.42
C ILE A 218 -2.02 6.19 -5.88
N PHE A 219 -2.65 5.09 -6.28
CA PHE A 219 -3.14 4.85 -7.63
C PHE A 219 -4.67 4.84 -7.63
N VAL A 220 -5.27 5.45 -8.64
CA VAL A 220 -6.72 5.38 -8.88
C VAL A 220 -6.96 4.72 -10.24
N ARG A 221 -7.74 3.65 -10.28
CA ARG A 221 -8.11 3.01 -11.55
C ARG A 221 -9.07 3.92 -12.32
N GLY A 222 -8.81 4.17 -13.60
CA GLY A 222 -9.69 4.99 -14.43
C GLY A 222 -9.06 5.34 -15.77
N PRO A 223 -9.70 6.17 -16.61
CA PRO A 223 -11.07 6.63 -16.43
C PRO A 223 -12.08 5.51 -16.68
N ASP A 224 -13.16 5.48 -15.90
CA ASP A 224 -14.32 4.64 -16.21
C ASP A 224 -15.18 5.24 -17.34
N LYS A 225 -16.27 4.55 -17.70
CA LYS A 225 -17.20 5.03 -18.75
C LYS A 225 -17.84 6.38 -18.41
N GLN A 226 -17.84 6.80 -17.15
CA GLN A 226 -18.36 8.07 -16.66
C GLN A 226 -17.25 9.12 -16.48
N GLY A 227 -16.00 8.81 -16.86
CA GLY A 227 -14.85 9.70 -16.73
C GLY A 227 -14.32 9.85 -15.30
N ARG A 228 -14.74 9.00 -14.35
CA ARG A 228 -14.24 9.00 -12.97
C ARG A 228 -12.91 8.24 -12.88
N GLY A 229 -12.09 8.58 -11.91
CA GLY A 229 -10.75 8.00 -11.73
C GLY A 229 -9.62 8.80 -12.41
N LYS A 230 -9.90 10.07 -12.75
CA LYS A 230 -8.90 11.11 -13.06
C LYS A 230 -8.53 11.87 -11.79
#